data_AF-A0A482RJ50-F1
#
_entry.id   AF-A0A482RJ50-F1
#
_cell.length_a   1.000
_cell.length_b   1.000
_cell.length_c   1.000
_cell.angle_alpha   90.00
_cell.angle_beta   90.00
_cell.angle_gamma   90.00
#
_symmetry.space_group_name_H-M   'P 1'
#
loop_
_entity.id
_entity.type
_entity.pdbx_description
1 polymer ?
#
loop_
_entity_poly.entity_id
_entity_poly.type
_entity_poly.pdbx_seq_one_letter_code
_entity_poly.pdbx_strand_id
1 'polypeptide(L)'
;MRAARCARAASTNASAGGSTGARQLSMEEIVAYCKRQGVAHAGSDLYGSIGTGYDYGPLGTALKRNIQDAWWKDFIARRADCVGIESSIIMNPRGTCALSSKRAGG
;
A
#
# COMPACT_ATOMS: atom_id res chain seq x y z
N MET A 1 -30.94 33.07 -28.79
CA MET A 1 -30.67 31.99 -27.80
C MET A 1 -29.26 31.45 -27.99
N ARG A 2 -28.25 32.08 -27.38
CA ARG A 2 -26.84 31.64 -27.41
C ARG A 2 -26.47 31.18 -26.01
N ALA A 3 -26.33 29.88 -25.80
CA ALA A 3 -25.77 29.33 -24.58
C ALA A 3 -24.28 29.68 -24.52
N ALA A 4 -23.92 30.49 -23.53
CA ALA A 4 -22.55 30.79 -23.18
C ALA A 4 -21.84 29.49 -22.78
N ARG A 5 -20.98 28.99 -23.67
CA ARG A 5 -19.91 28.07 -23.28
C ARG A 5 -18.99 28.86 -22.34
N CYS A 6 -19.13 28.64 -21.04
CA CYS A 6 -18.09 28.97 -20.07
C CYS A 6 -16.84 28.15 -20.43
N ALA A 7 -16.03 28.71 -21.32
CA ALA A 7 -14.64 28.34 -21.48
C ALA A 7 -13.95 28.61 -20.13
N ARG A 8 -13.89 27.58 -19.28
CA ARG A 8 -13.09 27.65 -18.06
C ARG A 8 -11.63 27.65 -18.50
N ALA A 9 -11.00 28.80 -18.31
CA ALA A 9 -9.60 29.07 -18.60
C ALA A 9 -8.71 27.92 -18.14
N ALA A 10 -8.05 27.27 -19.10
CA ALA A 10 -6.83 26.52 -18.84
C ALA A 10 -5.75 27.55 -18.47
N SER A 11 -5.60 27.81 -17.17
CA SER A 11 -4.44 28.53 -16.64
C SER A 11 -3.23 27.63 -16.88
N THR A 12 -2.52 27.88 -17.96
CA THR A 12 -1.16 27.41 -18.16
C THR A 12 -0.25 28.04 -17.11
N ASN A 13 -0.21 27.48 -15.90
CA ASN A 13 0.91 27.69 -15.00
C ASN A 13 1.97 26.63 -15.31
N ALA A 14 2.59 26.78 -16.48
CA ALA A 14 3.96 26.38 -16.66
C ALA A 14 4.81 27.47 -16.03
N SER A 15 5.02 27.38 -14.72
CA SER A 15 5.90 28.29 -13.99
C SER A 15 6.82 27.50 -13.09
N ALA A 16 8.09 27.56 -13.48
CA ALA A 16 9.27 27.52 -12.65
C ALA A 16 9.53 26.20 -11.89
N GLY A 17 10.50 25.45 -12.43
CA GLY A 17 11.40 24.66 -11.61
C GLY A 17 12.00 25.54 -10.53
N GLY A 18 11.50 25.40 -9.31
CA GLY A 18 12.12 25.87 -8.09
C GLY A 18 12.75 24.68 -7.40
N SER A 19 14.08 24.67 -7.34
CA SER A 19 14.85 23.83 -6.43
C SER A 19 14.62 24.30 -4.99
N THR A 20 13.46 24.01 -4.42
CA THR A 20 13.29 24.06 -2.96
C THR A 20 14.08 22.89 -2.43
N GLY A 21 15.22 23.16 -1.77
CA GLY A 21 16.09 22.13 -1.19
C GLY A 21 15.23 21.12 -0.46
N ALA A 22 15.19 19.88 -0.96
CA ALA A 22 14.41 18.82 -0.36
C ALA A 22 14.96 18.61 1.05
N ARG A 23 14.24 19.09 2.06
CA ARG A 23 14.54 18.79 3.46
C ARG A 23 14.59 17.27 3.55
N GLN A 24 15.78 16.71 3.79
CA GLN A 24 15.90 15.30 4.07
C GLN A 24 15.19 15.03 5.40
N LEU A 25 14.05 14.35 5.31
CA LEU A 25 13.32 13.91 6.48
C LEU A 25 14.04 12.71 7.06
N SER A 26 14.34 12.75 8.36
CA SER A 26 14.89 11.58 9.03
C SER A 26 13.79 10.51 9.15
N MET A 27 14.20 9.24 9.22
CA MET A 27 13.24 8.14 9.42
C MET A 27 12.43 8.34 10.72
N GLU A 28 13.06 8.91 11.76
CA GLU A 28 12.42 9.20 13.04
C GLU A 28 11.30 10.23 12.90
N GLU A 29 11.51 11.28 12.10
CA GLU A 29 10.49 12.30 11.82
C GLU A 29 9.27 11.68 11.13
N ILE A 30 9.50 10.79 10.17
CA ILE A 30 8.44 10.08 9.43
C ILE A 30 7.66 9.17 10.38
N VAL A 31 8.35 8.40 11.22
CA VAL A 31 7.72 7.51 12.20
C VAL A 31 6.90 8.32 13.21
N ALA A 32 7.43 9.44 13.70
CA ALA A 32 6.72 10.32 14.63
C ALA A 32 5.44 10.91 14.01
N TYR A 33 5.47 11.25 12.72
CA TYR A 33 4.29 11.68 11.98
C TYR A 33 3.25 10.56 11.85
N CYS A 34 3.68 9.35 11.46
CA CYS A 34 2.80 8.19 11.30
C CYS A 34 2.11 7.78 12.60
N LYS A 35 2.80 7.87 13.75
CA LYS A 35 2.22 7.63 15.08
C LYS A 35 1.16 8.68 15.43
N ARG A 36 1.44 9.96 15.21
CA ARG A 36 0.50 11.07 15.49
C ARG A 36 -0.77 11.03 14.63
N GLN A 37 -0.64 10.62 13.38
CA GLN A 37 -1.76 10.56 12.43
C GLN A 37 -2.54 9.24 12.49
N GLY A 38 -2.11 8.29 13.33
CA GLY A 38 -2.74 6.97 13.44
C GLY A 38 -2.63 6.15 12.16
N VAL A 39 -1.52 6.27 11.42
CA VAL A 39 -1.26 5.50 10.19
C VAL A 39 -0.78 4.10 10.54
N ALA A 40 0.28 3.99 11.33
CA ALA A 40 0.86 2.71 11.73
C ALA A 40 1.50 2.83 13.12
N HIS A 41 1.27 1.82 13.95
CA HIS A 41 1.83 1.68 15.29
C HIS A 41 2.58 0.36 15.35
N ALA A 42 3.73 0.32 16.04
CA ALA A 42 4.37 -0.95 16.32
C ALA A 42 3.56 -1.70 17.39
N GLY A 43 3.17 -2.94 17.11
CA GLY A 43 2.27 -3.73 17.96
C GLY A 43 2.83 -4.05 19.35
N SER A 44 4.08 -3.70 19.64
CA SER A 44 4.72 -3.86 20.94
C SER A 44 5.31 -2.58 21.54
N ASP A 45 4.90 -1.41 21.06
CA ASP A 45 5.31 -0.11 21.64
C ASP A 45 4.72 0.09 23.05
N LEU A 46 3.53 -0.47 23.31
CA LEU A 46 2.84 -0.40 24.61
C LEU A 46 3.29 -1.48 25.60
N TYR A 47 3.83 -2.61 25.11
CA TYR A 47 4.05 -3.80 25.94
C TYR A 47 5.52 -4.24 26.04
N GLY A 48 6.45 -3.52 25.41
CA GLY A 48 7.87 -3.84 25.48
C GLY A 48 8.22 -5.10 24.69
N SER A 49 8.69 -4.91 23.45
CA SER A 49 9.42 -5.89 22.63
C SER A 49 8.82 -7.30 22.50
N ILE A 50 7.79 -7.41 21.66
CA ILE A 50 7.61 -8.55 20.74
C ILE A 50 7.33 -7.94 19.36
N GLY A 51 8.39 -7.77 18.55
CA GLY A 51 8.37 -7.02 17.30
C GLY A 51 7.79 -7.79 16.12
N THR A 52 6.55 -8.28 16.21
CA THR A 52 5.99 -9.14 15.15
C THR A 52 4.84 -8.51 14.35
N GLY A 53 4.28 -7.38 14.80
CA GLY A 53 3.09 -6.79 14.17
C GLY A 53 3.10 -5.27 14.09
N TYR A 54 2.38 -4.73 13.11
CA TYR A 54 2.02 -3.32 13.02
C TYR A 54 0.50 -3.18 13.05
N ASP A 55 0.02 -2.32 13.94
CA ASP A 55 -1.40 -2.01 14.07
C ASP A 55 -1.71 -0.72 13.32
N TYR A 56 -2.65 -0.80 12.37
CA TYR A 56 -3.07 0.34 11.55
C TYR A 56 -4.26 1.03 12.22
N GLY A 57 -4.20 2.36 12.37
CA GLY A 57 -5.36 3.13 12.83
C GLY A 57 -6.41 3.33 11.72
N PRO A 58 -7.44 4.16 11.95
CA PRO A 58 -8.52 4.37 10.99
C PRO A 58 -8.02 4.87 9.62
N LEU A 59 -7.09 5.83 9.64
CA LEU A 59 -6.48 6.36 8.43
C LEU A 59 -5.59 5.33 7.73
N GLY A 60 -4.77 4.60 8.50
CA GLY A 60 -3.91 3.54 7.98
C GLY A 60 -4.68 2.39 7.35
N THR A 61 -5.81 2.00 7.94
CA THR A 61 -6.68 0.93 7.44
C THR A 61 -7.33 1.33 6.12
N ALA A 62 -7.85 2.56 6.02
CA ALA A 62 -8.40 3.08 4.77
C ALA A 62 -7.34 3.17 3.67
N LEU A 63 -6.14 3.65 4.00
CA LEU A 63 -5.01 3.70 3.06
C LEU A 63 -4.61 2.32 2.56
N LYS A 64 -4.45 1.35 3.48
CA LYS A 64 -4.10 -0.03 3.14
C LYS A 64 -5.13 -0.63 2.19
N ARG A 65 -6.42 -0.42 2.44
CA ARG A 65 -7.49 -0.92 1.58
C ARG A 65 -7.46 -0.28 0.20
N ASN A 66 -7.27 1.03 0.11
CA ASN A 66 -7.15 1.74 -1.17
C ASN A 66 -5.97 1.23 -2.00
N ILE A 67 -4.83 0.92 -1.36
CA ILE A 67 -3.67 0.36 -2.05
C ILE A 67 -3.96 -1.05 -2.57
N GLN A 68 -4.58 -1.90 -1.75
CA GLN A 68 -4.97 -3.26 -2.16
C GLN A 68 -5.95 -3.23 -3.33
N ASP A 69 -6.97 -2.36 -3.28
CA ASP A 69 -7.95 -2.22 -4.35
C ASP A 69 -7.33 -1.69 -5.65
N ALA A 70 -6.41 -0.73 -5.55
CA ALA A 70 -5.67 -0.21 -6.70
C ALA A 70 -4.81 -1.30 -7.34
N TRP A 71 -4.09 -2.07 -6.53
CA TRP A 71 -3.28 -3.20 -7.00
C TRP A 71 -4.15 -4.26 -7.67
N TRP A 72 -5.28 -4.65 -7.04
CA TRP A 72 -6.17 -5.66 -7.60
C TRP A 72 -6.72 -5.25 -8.97
N LYS A 73 -7.14 -3.99 -9.11
CA LYS A 73 -7.63 -3.45 -10.38
C LYS A 73 -6.55 -3.47 -11.45
N ASP A 74 -5.34 -3.06 -11.11
CA ASP A 74 -4.25 -2.90 -12.06
C ASP A 74 -3.65 -4.20 -12.55
N PHE A 75 -3.62 -5.23 -11.70
CA PHE A 75 -3.00 -6.52 -12.01
C PHE A 75 -4.01 -7.57 -12.46
N ILE A 76 -5.16 -7.67 -11.80
CA ILE A 76 -6.13 -8.75 -12.05
C ILE A 76 -7.26 -8.27 -12.96
N ALA A 77 -7.85 -7.11 -12.69
CA ALA A 77 -8.97 -6.64 -13.51
C ALA A 77 -8.53 -6.17 -14.90
N ARG A 78 -7.35 -5.55 -15.01
CA ARG A 78 -6.84 -4.97 -16.27
C ARG A 78 -6.08 -5.96 -17.14
N ARG A 79 -5.41 -6.97 -16.57
CA ARG A 79 -4.61 -7.92 -17.35
C ARG A 79 -5.30 -9.28 -17.44
N ALA A 80 -5.41 -9.82 -18.65
CA ALA A 80 -6.05 -11.11 -18.90
C ALA A 80 -5.14 -12.33 -18.61
N ASP A 81 -3.87 -12.10 -18.31
CA ASP A 81 -2.87 -13.14 -18.03
C ASP A 81 -2.78 -13.52 -16.54
N CYS A 82 -3.43 -12.75 -15.67
CA CYS A 82 -3.36 -12.91 -14.22
C CYS A 82 -4.71 -13.39 -13.66
N VAL A 83 -4.68 -14.46 -12.85
CA VAL A 83 -5.88 -15.01 -12.18
C VAL A 83 -5.72 -14.85 -10.67
N GLY A 84 -6.73 -14.27 -10.01
CA GLY A 84 -6.77 -14.18 -8.55
C GLY A 84 -7.08 -15.55 -7.92
N ILE A 85 -6.20 -16.04 -7.05
CA ILE A 85 -6.38 -17.29 -6.31
C ILE A 85 -6.30 -16.97 -4.83
N GLU A 86 -7.32 -17.38 -4.07
CA GLU A 86 -7.34 -17.28 -2.61
C GLU A 86 -7.13 -18.68 -2.01
N SER A 87 -6.16 -18.81 -1.11
CA SER A 87 -5.83 -20.07 -0.43
C SER A 87 -6.09 -19.96 1.07
N SER A 88 -6.49 -21.08 1.70
CA SER A 88 -6.64 -21.14 3.15
C SER A 88 -5.29 -21.03 3.86
N ILE A 89 -5.24 -20.27 4.97
CA ILE A 89 -4.02 -20.04 5.77
C ILE A 89 -3.61 -21.31 6.55
N ILE A 90 -4.58 -22.09 7.03
CA ILE A 90 -4.31 -23.35 7.74
C ILE A 90 -4.34 -24.49 6.73
N MET A 91 -3.16 -24.82 6.19
CA MET A 91 -2.97 -26.02 5.36
C MET A 91 -2.23 -27.08 6.17
N ASN A 92 -2.58 -28.36 5.97
CA ASN A 92 -1.80 -29.47 6.53
C ASN A 92 -0.37 -29.43 5.94
N PRO A 93 0.67 -29.14 6.74
CA PRO A 93 2.02 -28.90 6.24
C PRO A 93 2.65 -30.15 5.62
N ARG A 94 2.15 -31.34 5.97
CA ARG A 94 2.71 -32.61 5.48
C ARG A 94 2.30 -32.96 4.06
N GLY A 95 1.14 -32.52 3.59
CA GLY A 95 0.67 -32.84 2.24
C GLY A 95 1.43 -32.07 1.18
N THR A 96 1.32 -30.74 1.22
CA THR A 96 1.79 -29.86 0.14
C THR A 96 3.30 -29.67 0.12
N CYS A 97 3.95 -29.44 1.27
CA CYS A 97 5.40 -29.21 1.31
C CYS A 97 6.21 -30.48 1.03
N ALA A 98 5.74 -31.64 1.49
CA ALA A 98 6.42 -32.90 1.23
C ALA A 98 6.30 -33.35 -0.25
N LEU A 99 5.18 -33.03 -0.91
CA LEU A 99 5.01 -33.24 -2.35
C LEU A 99 5.87 -32.28 -3.18
N SER A 100 6.05 -31.03 -2.73
CA SER A 100 6.91 -30.05 -3.40
C SER A 100 8.39 -30.42 -3.34
N SER A 101 8.88 -31.04 -2.25
CA SER A 101 10.30 -31.42 -2.17
C SER A 101 10.63 -32.69 -2.96
N LYS A 102 9.70 -33.64 -3.08
CA LYS A 102 9.90 -34.89 -3.84
C LYS A 102 9.99 -34.70 -5.36
N ARG A 103 9.56 -33.56 -5.90
CA ARG A 103 9.57 -33.28 -7.35
C ARG A 103 10.84 -32.55 -7.83
N ALA A 104 11.72 -32.13 -6.91
CA ALA A 104 12.94 -31.37 -7.21
C ALA A 104 14.23 -32.23 -7.29
N GLY A 105 14.11 -33.56 -7.22
CA GLY A 105 15.23 -34.49 -7.35
C GLY A 105 14.93 -35.55 -8.42
N GLY A 106 15.21 -35.21 -9.67
CA GLY A 106 15.12 -36.08 -10.84
C GLY A 106 16.07 -35.57 -11.92
#